data_AF-A0A1P8J823-F1
#
_entry.id   AF-A0A1P8J823-F1
#
_cell.length_a   1.000
_cell.length_b   1.000
_cell.length_c   1.000
_cell.angle_alpha   90.00
_cell.angle_beta   90.00
_cell.angle_gamma   90.00
#
_symmetry.space_group_name_H-M   'P 1'
#
loop_
_entity.id
_entity.type
_entity.pdbx_description
1 polymer ?
#
loop_
_entity_poly.entity_id
_entity_poly.type
_entity_poly.pdbx_seq_one_letter_code
_entity_poly.pdbx_strand_id
1 'polypeptide(L)' 'RSAWTADNDNVIVFPSIEEAMYGLAELTDHVIVSGGGEIYRETLPMASTLHISTIDIEPEGDVFFPN' A
#
# COMPACT_ATOMS: atom_id res chain seq x y z
N ARG A 1 3.78 19.20 0.95
CA ARG A 1 4.19 17.84 1.36
C ARG A 1 5.64 17.93 1.83
N SER A 2 5.96 17.49 3.03
CA SER A 2 7.32 17.54 3.58
C SER A 2 8.24 16.54 2.85
N ALA A 3 9.49 16.92 2.59
CA ALA A 3 10.52 16.05 2.03
C ALA A 3 11.06 15.07 3.09
N TRP A 4 10.17 14.25 3.64
CA TRP A 4 10.55 13.24 4.63
C TRP A 4 11.29 12.10 3.93
N THR A 5 12.38 11.65 4.55
CA THR A 5 13.21 10.53 4.08
C THR A 5 13.48 9.63 5.29
N ALA A 6 13.74 8.35 5.03
CA ALA A 6 14.12 7.42 6.09
C ALA A 6 15.63 7.42 6.29
N ASP A 7 16.10 7.27 7.53
CA ASP A 7 17.53 7.18 7.86
C ASP A 7 18.15 5.80 7.50
N ASN A 8 17.34 4.86 7.01
CA ASN A 8 17.76 3.51 6.62
C ASN A 8 17.68 3.37 5.11
N ASP A 9 18.81 3.06 4.47
CA ASP A 9 18.92 2.89 3.01
C ASP A 9 18.01 1.79 2.45
N ASN A 10 17.55 0.84 3.27
CA ASN A 10 16.62 -0.21 2.88
C ASN A 10 15.14 0.21 2.98
N VAL A 11 14.86 1.48 3.35
CA VAL A 11 13.51 2.04 3.44
C VAL A 11 13.41 3.19 2.45
N ILE A 12 12.67 2.96 1.36
CA ILE A 12 12.45 3.96 0.32
C ILE A 12 11.10 4.64 0.55
N VAL A 13 11.09 5.97 0.45
CA VAL A 13 9.91 6.80 0.68
C VAL A 13 9.50 7.47 -0.62
N PHE A 14 8.24 7.32 -1.00
CA PHE A 14 7.65 7.98 -2.16
C PHE A 14 6.55 8.96 -1.72
N PRO A 15 6.39 10.11 -2.40
CA PRO A 15 5.39 11.10 -2.04
C PRO A 15 3.99 10.81 -2.62
N SER A 16 3.85 9.75 -3.44
CA SER A 16 2.61 9.28 -4.04
C SER A 16 2.68 7.80 -4.42
N ILE A 17 1.52 7.16 -4.60
CA ILE A 17 1.44 5.78 -5.10
C ILE A 17 1.96 5.67 -6.54
N GLU A 18 1.69 6.68 -7.38
CA GLU A 18 2.19 6.73 -8.76
C GLU A 18 3.71 6.69 -8.82
N GLU A 19 4.38 7.55 -8.05
CA GLU A 19 5.85 7.58 -7.98
C GLU A 19 6.41 6.28 -7.38
N ALA A 20 5.72 5.69 -6.39
CA ALA A 20 6.10 4.40 -5.85
C ALA A 20 6.04 3.29 -6.91
N MET A 21 4.95 3.20 -7.67
CA MET A 21 4.81 2.17 -8.71
C MET A 21 5.85 2.33 -9.82
N TYR A 22 6.16 3.56 -10.22
CA TYR A 22 7.20 3.83 -11.20
C TYR A 22 8.59 3.41 -10.70
N GLY A 23 8.96 3.82 -9.48
CA GLY A 23 10.27 3.47 -8.90
C GLY A 23 10.42 1.98 -8.58
N LEU A 24 9.35 1.33 -8.14
CA LEU A 24 9.38 -0.11 -7.81
C LEU A 24 9.50 -1.00 -9.04
N ALA A 25 9.04 -0.55 -10.21
CA ALA A 25 9.17 -1.31 -11.45
C ALA A 25 10.64 -1.57 -11.85
N GLU A 26 11.58 -0.76 -11.36
CA GLU A 26 13.02 -0.97 -11.57
C GLU A 26 13.66 -1.89 -10.51
N LEU A 27 12.95 -2.17 -9.40
CA LEU A 27 13.47 -2.88 -8.23
C LEU A 27 12.89 -4.28 -8.05
N THR A 28 11.65 -4.52 -8.46
CA THR A 28 10.96 -5.80 -8.27
C THR A 28 9.85 -6.01 -9.30
N ASP A 29 9.63 -7.27 -9.66
CA ASP A 29 8.49 -7.68 -10.49
C ASP A 29 7.21 -7.90 -9.68
N HIS A 30 7.31 -7.92 -8.35
CA HIS A 30 6.19 -8.25 -7.47
C HIS A 30 6.11 -7.29 -6.28
N VAL A 31 4.98 -6.58 -6.20
CA VAL A 31 4.65 -5.62 -5.15
C VAL A 31 3.51 -6.18 -4.29
N ILE A 32 3.68 -6.12 -2.97
CA ILE A 32 2.62 -6.44 -2.00
C ILE A 32 2.21 -5.16 -1.27
N VAL A 33 0.94 -4.80 -1.39
CA VAL A 33 0.36 -3.65 -0.68
C VAL A 33 -0.11 -4.09 0.71
N SER A 34 0.42 -3.45 1.75
CA SER A 34 0.11 -3.76 3.15
C SER A 34 -0.85 -2.76 3.82
N GLY A 35 -1.55 -1.95 3.05
CA GLY A 35 -2.56 -0.98 3.54
C GLY A 35 -1.97 0.37 3.96
N GLY A 36 -2.70 1.23 4.68
CA GLY A 36 -4.07 1.07 5.21
C GLY A 36 -5.20 1.37 4.21
N GLY A 37 -6.40 1.70 4.69
CA GLY A 37 -7.62 1.82 3.87
C GLY A 37 -7.53 2.74 2.65
N GLU A 38 -6.87 3.90 2.76
CA GLU A 38 -6.67 4.81 1.62
C GLU A 38 -5.69 4.24 0.59
N ILE A 39 -4.61 3.61 1.05
CA ILE A 39 -3.65 2.93 0.18
C ILE A 39 -4.35 1.77 -0.54
N TYR A 40 -5.19 0.99 0.15
CA TYR A 40 -6.01 -0.03 -0.51
C TYR A 40 -6.96 0.59 -1.53
N ARG A 41 -7.62 1.70 -1.24
CA ARG A 41 -8.53 2.37 -2.18
C ARG A 41 -7.83 2.79 -3.47
N GLU A 42 -6.63 3.37 -3.36
CA GLU A 42 -5.84 3.81 -4.51
C GLU A 42 -5.26 2.63 -5.30
N THR A 43 -4.88 1.53 -4.62
CA THR A 43 -4.14 0.43 -5.24
C THR A 43 -4.98 -0.76 -5.66
N LEU A 44 -6.18 -0.95 -5.10
CA LEU A 44 -7.08 -2.05 -5.40
C LEU A 44 -7.41 -2.16 -6.92
N PRO A 45 -7.65 -1.05 -7.66
CA PRO A 45 -7.88 -1.13 -9.11
C PRO A 45 -6.70 -1.67 -9.92
N MET A 46 -5.49 -1.63 -9.36
CA MET A 46 -4.26 -2.12 -10.00
C MET A 46 -3.89 -3.54 -9.56
N ALA A 47 -4.52 -4.06 -8.51
CA ALA A 47 -4.15 -5.33 -7.91
C ALA A 47 -4.51 -6.51 -8.82
N SER A 48 -3.52 -7.36 -9.10
CA SER A 48 -3.74 -8.60 -9.86
C SER A 48 -4.23 -9.76 -8.99
N THR A 49 -4.04 -9.69 -7.67
CA THR A 49 -4.41 -10.75 -6.72
C THR A 49 -4.72 -10.14 -5.35
N LEU A 50 -5.70 -10.73 -4.66
CA LEU A 50 -6.10 -10.35 -3.31
C LEU A 50 -5.87 -11.51 -2.34
N HIS A 51 -4.94 -11.32 -1.41
CA HIS A 51 -4.71 -12.24 -0.30
C HIS A 51 -5.54 -11.82 0.92
N ILE A 52 -6.78 -12.32 1.01
CA ILE A 52 -7.75 -11.90 2.03
C ILE A 52 -7.78 -12.93 3.16
N SER A 53 -7.60 -12.47 4.39
CA SER A 53 -7.90 -13.24 5.61
C SER A 53 -9.25 -12.79 6.14
N THR A 54 -10.23 -13.69 6.19
CA THR A 54 -11.54 -13.44 6.78
C THR A 54 -11.51 -13.85 8.26
N ILE A 55 -11.74 -12.90 9.15
CA ILE A 55 -11.78 -13.14 10.59
C ILE A 55 -13.23 -13.05 11.05
N ASP A 56 -13.72 -14.07 11.75
CA ASP A 56 -15.11 -14.16 12.22
C ASP A 56 -15.32 -13.37 13.53
N ILE A 57 -15.10 -12.05 13.43
CA ILE A 57 -15.35 -11.07 14.51
C ILE A 57 -15.87 -9.77 13.89
N GLU A 58 -16.57 -8.97 14.69
CA GLU A 58 -17.00 -7.61 14.33
C GLU A 58 -16.20 -6.58 15.15
N PRO A 59 -15.06 -6.08 14.65
CA PRO A 59 -14.25 -5.11 15.38
C PRO A 59 -14.83 -3.69 15.23
N GLU A 60 -14.71 -2.86 16.27
CA GLU A 60 -14.95 -1.42 16.14
C GLU A 60 -13.83 -0.76 15.32
N GLY A 61 -14.21 0.15 14.40
CA GLY A 61 -13.25 0.88 13.57
C GLY A 61 -13.91 1.95 12.70
N ASP A 62 -13.11 2.91 12.25
CA ASP A 62 -13.50 4.02 11.38
C ASP A 62 -12.89 3.91 9.97
N VAL A 63 -12.03 2.92 9.76
CA VAL A 63 -11.40 2.60 8.46
C VAL A 63 -11.81 1.20 8.03
N PHE A 64 -12.36 1.09 6.82
CA PHE A 64 -12.88 -0.14 6.25
C PHE A 64 -12.13 -0.51 4.96
N PHE A 65 -12.10 -1.79 4.63
CA PHE A 65 -11.64 -2.24 3.32
C PHE A 65 -12.57 -1.67 2.23
N PRO A 66 -12.04 -1.14 1.11
CA PRO A 66 -12.84 -0.53 0.05
C PRO A 66 -13.77 -1.54 -0.65
N ASN A 67 -14.92 -1.05 -1.13
CA ASN A 67 -15.93 -1.83 -1.87
C ASN A 67 -15.58 -2.01 -3.35
#